data_AF-A0A2E4YE41-F1
#
_entry.id   AF-A0A2E4YE41-F1
#
_cell.length_a   1.000
_cell.length_b   1.000
_cell.length_c   1.000
_cell.angle_alpha   90.00
_cell.angle_beta   90.00
_cell.angle_gamma   90.00
#
_symmetry.space_group_name_H-M   'P 1'
#
loop_
_entity.id
_entity.type
_entity.pdbx_description
1 polymer ?
#
loop_
_entity_poly.entity_id
_entity_poly.type
_entity_poly.pdbx_seq_one_letter_code
_entity_poly.pdbx_strand_id
1 'polypeptide(L)'
;MKFVMIMIICFGAECEAVFDPTTTFDDYNTCYSTALQTTQYMKQMYPQSAGEIHCLDPEQLSEFQKFLDDGNKPTLSSPEPAKENLIDA
;
A
#
# COMPACT_ATOMS: atom_id res chain seq x y z
N MET A 1 -14.23 11.46 -5.69
CA MET A 1 -12.94 11.12 -5.05
C MET A 1 -12.23 10.14 -5.96
N LYS A 2 -10.89 10.07 -5.91
CA LYS A 2 -10.11 9.14 -6.74
C LYS A 2 -9.16 8.35 -5.86
N PHE A 3 -9.17 7.04 -5.98
CA PHE A 3 -8.32 6.12 -5.24
C PHE A 3 -7.22 5.58 -6.14
N VAL A 4 -6.03 5.38 -5.59
CA VAL A 4 -4.91 4.72 -6.26
C VAL A 4 -4.64 3.40 -5.54
N MET A 5 -4.53 2.33 -6.32
CA MET A 5 -4.15 1.02 -5.79
C MET A 5 -2.64 0.96 -5.66
N ILE A 6 -2.16 0.69 -4.45
CA ILE A 6 -0.74 0.49 -4.16
C ILE A 6 -0.51 -0.94 -3.73
N MET A 7 0.52 -1.56 -4.27
CA MET A 7 0.92 -2.91 -3.92
C MET A 7 2.30 -2.87 -3.27
N ILE A 8 2.40 -3.39 -2.05
CA ILE A 8 3.67 -3.61 -1.36
C ILE A 8 4.04 -5.07 -1.56
N ILE A 9 5.24 -5.35 -2.04
CA ILE A 9 5.79 -6.69 -2.20
C ILE A 9 7.16 -6.78 -1.52
N CYS A 10 7.38 -7.86 -0.78
CA CYS A 10 8.62 -8.07 -0.05
C CYS A 10 9.32 -9.36 -0.49
N PHE A 11 10.61 -9.23 -0.79
CA PHE A 11 11.52 -10.33 -1.08
C PHE A 11 12.55 -10.42 0.05
N GLY A 12 12.34 -11.35 0.99
CA GLY A 12 13.14 -11.42 2.20
C GLY A 12 12.82 -10.25 3.14
N ALA A 13 13.83 -9.48 3.52
CA ALA A 13 13.69 -8.33 4.41
C ALA A 13 13.44 -6.99 3.68
N GLU A 14 13.50 -6.98 2.35
CA GLU A 14 13.37 -5.79 1.52
C GLU A 14 11.98 -5.75 0.88
N CYS A 15 11.31 -4.61 1.03
CA CYS A 15 9.96 -4.37 0.54
C CYS A 15 9.95 -3.20 -0.45
N GLU A 16 9.15 -3.34 -1.50
CA GLU A 16 8.98 -2.33 -2.54
C GLU A 16 7.50 -2.03 -2.73
N ALA A 17 7.18 -0.76 -2.98
CA ALA A 17 5.85 -0.32 -3.34
C ALA A 17 5.76 -0.13 -4.85
N VAL A 18 4.78 -0.77 -5.46
CA VAL A 18 4.49 -0.70 -6.89
C VAL A 18 3.10 -0.11 -7.06
N PHE A 19 3.04 1.04 -7.72
CA PHE A 19 1.78 1.71 -8.05
C PHE A 19 1.96 2.59 -9.28
N ASP A 20 0.85 2.83 -9.97
CA ASP A 20 0.78 3.80 -11.07
C ASP A 20 -0.18 4.92 -10.64
N PRO A 21 0.32 6.14 -10.38
CA PRO A 21 -0.52 7.25 -9.92
C PRO A 21 -1.51 7.73 -10.98
N THR A 22 -1.36 7.33 -12.25
CA THR A 22 -2.31 7.64 -13.32
C THR A 22 -3.51 6.69 -13.34
N THR A 23 -3.33 5.48 -12.80
CA THR A 23 -4.40 4.49 -12.65
C THR A 23 -5.22 4.80 -11.40
N THR A 24 -6.40 5.37 -11.63
CA THR A 24 -7.30 5.85 -10.56
C THR A 24 -8.67 5.19 -10.63
N PHE A 25 -9.27 4.96 -9.47
CA PHE A 25 -10.61 4.41 -9.31
C PHE A 25 -11.53 5.47 -8.70
N ASP A 26 -12.72 5.66 -9.25
CA ASP A 26 -13.66 6.67 -8.72
C ASP A 26 -14.37 6.23 -7.43
N ASP A 27 -14.27 4.94 -7.08
CA ASP A 27 -14.90 4.31 -5.93
C ASP A 27 -13.95 3.32 -5.23
N TYR A 28 -14.01 3.32 -3.89
CA TYR A 28 -13.17 2.47 -3.05
C TYR A 28 -13.44 0.98 -3.26
N ASN A 29 -14.71 0.58 -3.41
CA ASN A 29 -15.05 -0.84 -3.60
C ASN A 29 -14.52 -1.36 -4.94
N THR A 30 -14.52 -0.52 -5.97
CA THR A 30 -13.93 -0.87 -7.26
C THR A 30 -12.42 -1.07 -7.14
N CYS A 31 -11.72 -0.17 -6.44
CA CYS A 31 -10.30 -0.36 -6.14
C CYS A 31 -10.07 -1.65 -5.33
N TYR A 32 -10.83 -1.86 -4.26
CA TYR A 32 -10.68 -3.02 -3.37
C TYR A 32 -10.96 -4.35 -4.07
N SER A 33 -12.00 -4.41 -4.91
CA SER A 33 -12.30 -5.61 -5.69
C SER A 33 -11.19 -5.95 -6.70
N THR A 34 -10.57 -4.93 -7.30
CA THR A 34 -9.41 -5.07 -8.19
C THR A 34 -8.17 -5.51 -7.42
N ALA A 35 -7.96 -4.94 -6.23
CA ALA A 35 -6.89 -5.31 -5.31
C ALA A 35 -7.01 -6.76 -4.86
N LEU A 36 -8.22 -7.26 -4.59
CA LEU A 36 -8.44 -8.65 -4.21
C LEU A 36 -8.03 -9.62 -5.34
N GLN A 37 -8.42 -9.33 -6.58
CA GLN A 37 -8.02 -10.13 -7.74
C GLN A 37 -6.50 -10.09 -7.95
N THR A 38 -5.91 -8.91 -7.84
CA THR A 38 -4.46 -8.71 -7.98
C THR A 38 -3.68 -9.46 -6.90
N THR A 39 -4.19 -9.47 -5.66
CA THR A 39 -3.59 -10.21 -4.55
C THR A 39 -3.58 -11.71 -4.82
N GLN A 40 -4.67 -12.26 -5.38
CA GLN A 40 -4.73 -13.69 -5.74
C GLN A 40 -3.73 -14.03 -6.84
N TYR A 41 -3.60 -13.18 -7.86
CA TYR A 41 -2.59 -13.34 -8.92
C TYR A 41 -1.17 -13.31 -8.35
N MET A 42 -0.87 -12.34 -7.47
CA MET A 42 0.45 -12.23 -6.84
C MET A 42 0.80 -13.43 -5.97
N LYS A 43 -0.16 -13.98 -5.21
CA LYS A 43 0.05 -15.21 -4.44
C LYS A 43 0.38 -16.41 -5.33
N GLN A 44 -0.16 -16.47 -6.55
CA GLN A 44 0.12 -17.55 -7.50
C GLN A 44 1.49 -17.36 -8.17
N MET A 45 1.84 -16.14 -8.58
CA MET A 45 3.08 -15.82 -9.28
C MET A 45 4.30 -15.77 -8.35
N TYR A 46 4.12 -15.26 -7.14
CA TYR A 46 5.18 -15.05 -6.15
C TYR A 46 4.80 -15.68 -4.79
N PRO A 47 4.63 -17.01 -4.73
CA PRO A 47 4.16 -17.71 -3.52
C PRO A 47 5.13 -17.62 -2.34
N GLN A 48 6.39 -17.25 -2.59
CA GLN A 48 7.44 -17.05 -1.58
C GLN A 48 7.58 -15.57 -1.16
N SER A 49 6.86 -14.65 -1.80
CA SER A 49 6.83 -13.23 -1.40
C SER A 49 5.74 -13.00 -0.38
N ALA A 50 5.94 -12.01 0.48
CA ALA A 50 4.89 -11.47 1.33
C ALA A 50 4.43 -10.15 0.71
N GLY A 51 3.13 -9.91 0.62
CA GLY A 51 2.60 -8.75 -0.10
C GLY A 51 1.25 -8.29 0.43
N GLU A 52 0.98 -7.00 0.26
CA GLU A 52 -0.24 -6.32 0.69
C GLU A 52 -0.67 -5.30 -0.37
N ILE A 53 -1.98 -5.10 -0.53
CA ILE A 53 -2.51 -4.11 -1.45
C ILE A 53 -3.42 -3.15 -0.70
N HIS A 54 -3.19 -1.86 -0.91
CA HIS A 54 -3.91 -0.75 -0.31
C HIS A 54 -4.62 0.08 -1.39
N CYS A 55 -5.75 0.67 -1.02
CA CYS A 55 -6.47 1.63 -1.85
C CYS A 55 -6.41 2.98 -1.15
N LEU A 56 -5.53 3.85 -1.61
CA LEU A 56 -5.28 5.15 -0.98
C LEU A 56 -6.09 6.24 -1.67
N ASP A 57 -6.71 7.12 -0.89
CA ASP A 57 -7.25 8.38 -1.40
C ASP A 57 -6.11 9.39 -1.72
N PRO A 58 -6.42 10.58 -2.28
CA PRO A 58 -5.37 11.52 -2.67
C PRO A 58 -4.53 12.07 -1.50
N GLU A 59 -5.11 12.19 -0.29
CA GLU A 59 -4.40 12.67 0.89
C GLU A 59 -3.44 11.59 1.37
N GLN A 60 -3.94 10.37 1.53
CA GLN A 60 -3.14 9.20 1.91
C GLN A 60 -2.02 8.92 0.90
N LEU A 61 -2.29 9.06 -0.41
CA LEU A 61 -1.27 8.90 -1.44
C LEU A 61 -0.18 9.97 -1.33
N SER A 62 -0.55 11.22 -1.04
CA SER A 62 0.41 12.30 -0.85
C SER A 62 1.30 12.05 0.37
N GLU A 63 0.73 11.55 1.47
CA GLU A 63 1.49 11.19 2.67
C GLU A 63 2.44 10.02 2.39
N PHE A 64 1.96 9.00 1.69
CA PHE A 64 2.75 7.84 1.30
C PHE A 64 3.91 8.23 0.37
N GLN A 65 3.66 9.09 -0.62
CA GLN A 65 4.72 9.57 -1.52
C GLN A 65 5.78 10.35 -0.73
N LYS A 66 5.37 11.23 0.18
CA LYS A 66 6.31 11.97 1.02
C LYS A 66 7.14 11.04 1.91
N PHE A 67 6.52 10.00 2.49
CA PHE A 67 7.22 8.99 3.27
C PHE A 67 8.34 8.32 2.45
N LEU A 68 8.08 7.98 1.18
CA LEU A 68 9.10 7.43 0.28
C LEU A 68 10.17 8.46 -0.09
N ASP A 69 9.78 9.70 -0.37
CA ASP A 69 10.69 10.79 -0.74
C ASP A 69 11.66 11.15 0.40
N ASP A 70 11.22 11.00 1.65
CA ASP A 70 12.04 11.15 2.86
C ASP A 70 13.04 9.97 3.06
N GLY A 71 13.04 8.99 2.16
CA GLY A 71 13.95 7.84 2.16
C GLY A 71 13.49 6.66 3.01
N ASN A 72 12.25 6.68 3.50
CA ASN A 72 11.69 5.55 4.25
C ASN A 72 11.33 4.41 3.30
N LYS A 73 11.35 3.18 3.82
CA LYS A 73 11.01 1.97 3.06
C LYS A 73 9.59 1.51 3.40
N PRO A 74 8.78 1.10 2.41
CA PRO A 74 7.46 0.54 2.68
C PRO A 74 7.61 -0.77 3.46
N THR A 75 6.59 -1.13 4.23
CA THR A 75 6.54 -2.39 4.99
C THR A 75 5.14 -2.99 4.91
N LEU A 76 5.03 -4.30 5.13
CA LEU A 76 3.72 -4.94 5.28
C LEU A 76 3.10 -4.45 6.59
N SER A 77 1.85 -4.01 6.52
CA SER A 77 1.07 -3.50 7.63
C SER A 77 1.67 -2.27 8.33
N SER A 78 2.04 -1.25 7.56
CA SER A 78 1.79 0.14 8.00
C SER A 78 1.49 1.09 6.84
N PRO A 79 0.23 1.51 6.71
CA PRO A 79 -0.12 2.83 6.28
C PRO A 79 -0.67 3.62 7.47
N GLU A 80 0.16 3.94 8.48
CA GLU A 80 -0.12 5.07 9.39
C GLU A 80 1.15 5.48 10.16
N PRO A 81 1.46 6.80 10.29
CA PRO A 81 2.34 7.24 11.35
C PRO A 81 1.67 6.85 12.66
N ALA A 82 2.33 6.05 13.49
CA ALA A 82 1.85 5.74 14.82
C ALA A 82 1.65 7.06 15.60
N LYS A 83 0.43 7.61 15.58
CA LYS A 83 -0.09 8.39 16.68
C LYS A 83 -0.36 7.40 17.81
N GLU A 84 0.70 7.03 18.49
CA GLU A 84 0.60 6.46 19.83
C GLU A 84 1.45 7.30 20.77
N ASN A 85 1.05 8.57 20.93
CA ASN A 85 1.16 9.20 22.24
C ASN A 85 0.13 8.53 23.15
N LEU A 86 0.50 7.38 23.71
CA LEU A 86 0.00 6.95 25.01
C LEU A 86 1.24 6.74 25.90
N ILE A 87 1.79 7.88 26.30
CA ILE A 87 2.25 8.03 27.67
C ILE A 87 0.98 7.82 28.51
N ASP A 88 0.80 6.65 29.12
CA ASP A 88 -0.01 6.49 30.32
C ASP A 88 0.33 5.17 31.03
N ALA A 89 0.80 5.35 32.28
CA ALA A 89 1.10 4.40 33.35
C ALA A 89 2.49 3.73 33.36
#